data_AF-A0AAE1NJZ1-F1
#
_entry.id   AF-A0AAE1NJZ1-F1
#
_cell.length_a   1.000
_cell.length_b   1.000
_cell.length_c   1.000
_cell.angle_alpha   90.00
_cell.angle_beta   90.00
_cell.angle_gamma   90.00
#
_symmetry.space_group_name_H-M   'P 1'
#
loop_
_entity.id
_entity.type
_entity.pdbx_description
1 polymer ?
#
loop_
_entity_poly.entity_id
_entity_poly.type
_entity_poly.pdbx_seq_one_letter_code
_entity_poly.pdbx_strand_id
1 'polypeptide(L)'
;MATGEWKGDTAANNINTRIHRFISTTDNKVARITFQDLVAIGHVTDTHNEGETNVTHTLTPTPIIINTVFNLTSGTALCDTSCQIQRTREQKLNEAKKRLDEASSSSSHRASLNHVKPAGTKCDRNCRKKQLIKQGVIRPRGYAARVQVENMSLPESWTVTREHMDRLALRVQHVKETCRKYGLDKLTSTNQPNAWEFLINKQHGLAWCNVFKAASSTWIYNFNLLAGYTETELMQAKEAPINLARKRYPRPSVRELQELFNTTHPPLTFMIARHPLERLVSAYRNKILSGNRYYSRLYHTVLKSYPELGPGIQTNAYSSIGAGAAGGAGSKIKARTHPRTTVPSFPQFVQYLVDQHRQGVKLDEHWTPVNTFCTPCLVPYDVYAKVETLEEDGNYIIFTAGINDVIKPKRINRSQDQPTDQVADKFLCQITKTQMEGLLQLYKYDIELFQYDVEKYVECTKNNT
;
A
#
# COMPACT_ATOMS: atom_id res chain seq x y z
N MET A 1 -21.08 -5.52 -54.20
CA MET A 1 -20.45 -4.24 -54.63
C MET A 1 -21.18 -3.09 -53.98
N ALA A 2 -20.47 -1.99 -53.74
CA ALA A 2 -20.86 -0.76 -53.05
C ALA A 2 -20.61 -0.72 -51.53
N THR A 3 -19.46 -0.14 -51.23
CA THR A 3 -18.88 0.34 -49.98
C THR A 3 -19.61 1.58 -49.45
N GLY A 4 -19.73 1.72 -48.13
CA GLY A 4 -20.18 2.95 -47.46
C GLY A 4 -19.15 3.39 -46.42
N GLU A 5 -18.41 4.45 -46.75
CA GLU A 5 -17.40 5.12 -45.93
C GLU A 5 -18.01 5.77 -44.68
N TRP A 6 -17.32 5.63 -43.54
CA TRP A 6 -17.54 6.46 -42.35
C TRP A 6 -16.78 7.77 -42.51
N LYS A 7 -17.50 8.86 -42.78
CA LYS A 7 -16.95 10.22 -42.73
C LYS A 7 -16.72 10.66 -41.29
N GLY A 8 -15.54 11.20 -41.05
CA GLY A 8 -15.16 11.92 -39.84
C GLY A 8 -15.77 13.33 -39.74
N ASP A 9 -15.45 13.94 -38.61
CA ASP A 9 -15.53 15.38 -38.28
C ASP A 9 -16.88 16.00 -37.90
N THR A 10 -17.13 16.07 -36.58
CA THR A 10 -17.79 17.23 -35.91
C THR A 10 -17.33 17.46 -34.46
N ALA A 11 -16.08 17.12 -34.09
CA ALA A 11 -15.59 17.32 -32.70
C ALA A 11 -15.14 18.76 -32.37
N ALA A 12 -14.92 19.62 -33.37
CA ALA A 12 -14.33 20.95 -33.16
C ALA A 12 -15.33 22.05 -32.74
N ASN A 13 -16.63 21.89 -33.01
CA ASN A 13 -17.64 22.94 -32.76
C ASN A 13 -18.30 22.90 -31.37
N ASN A 14 -17.82 22.07 -30.45
CA ASN A 14 -18.42 21.92 -29.11
C ASN A 14 -17.50 22.37 -27.94
N ILE A 15 -16.32 22.91 -28.26
CA ILE A 15 -15.32 23.35 -27.27
C ILE A 15 -15.63 24.77 -26.78
N ASN A 16 -15.94 25.70 -27.68
CA ASN A 16 -16.23 27.10 -27.31
C ASN A 16 -17.54 27.27 -26.52
N THR A 17 -18.54 26.41 -26.74
CA THR A 17 -19.82 26.45 -26.02
C THR A 17 -19.71 25.96 -24.58
N ARG A 18 -18.67 25.17 -24.24
CA ARG A 18 -18.42 24.72 -22.86
C ARG A 18 -17.70 25.77 -22.03
N ILE A 19 -16.83 26.58 -22.63
CA ILE A 19 -16.07 27.63 -21.92
C ILE A 19 -17.00 28.74 -21.40
N HIS A 20 -18.03 29.14 -22.16
CA HIS A 20 -18.93 30.23 -21.74
C HIS A 20 -19.95 29.87 -20.65
N ARG A 21 -20.10 28.60 -20.25
CA ARG A 21 -20.97 28.20 -19.14
C ARG A 21 -20.25 28.08 -17.78
N PHE A 22 -18.96 28.40 -17.73
CA PHE A 22 -18.14 28.34 -16.51
C PHE A 22 -18.33 29.51 -15.54
N ILE A 23 -19.10 30.53 -15.90
CA ILE A 23 -19.34 31.71 -15.04
C ILE A 23 -20.85 31.95 -14.96
N SER A 24 -21.55 31.12 -14.19
CA SER A 24 -22.83 31.43 -13.53
C SER A 24 -23.55 30.13 -13.21
N THR A 25 -23.39 29.64 -11.97
CA THR A 25 -24.48 29.05 -11.18
C THR A 25 -24.00 28.86 -9.74
N THR A 26 -24.81 29.34 -8.80
CA THR A 26 -24.63 29.42 -7.34
C THR A 26 -24.77 28.09 -6.60
N ASP A 27 -24.24 26.99 -7.14
CA ASP A 27 -24.20 25.70 -6.43
C ASP A 27 -22.76 25.36 -6.05
N ASN A 28 -22.51 25.17 -4.75
CA ASN A 28 -21.23 24.81 -4.12
C ASN A 28 -20.76 23.38 -4.49
N LYS A 29 -20.71 23.04 -5.77
CA LYS A 29 -20.03 21.87 -6.30
C LYS A 29 -18.79 22.37 -7.03
N VAL A 30 -17.64 22.26 -6.38
CA VAL A 30 -16.33 22.48 -7.02
C VAL A 30 -16.26 21.58 -8.25
N ALA A 31 -16.26 22.18 -9.44
CA ALA A 31 -16.09 21.46 -10.68
C ALA A 31 -14.72 20.77 -10.66
N ARG A 32 -14.72 19.44 -10.76
CA ARG A 32 -13.49 18.64 -10.76
C ARG A 32 -12.78 18.83 -12.10
N ILE A 33 -11.56 19.35 -12.05
CA ILE A 33 -10.66 19.30 -13.20
C ILE A 33 -10.24 17.84 -13.38
N THR A 34 -10.65 17.22 -14.47
CA THR A 34 -10.27 15.84 -14.81
C THR A 34 -8.89 15.81 -15.48
N PHE A 35 -8.25 14.64 -15.52
CA PHE A 35 -7.00 14.44 -16.27
C PHE A 35 -7.13 14.84 -17.76
N GLN A 36 -8.30 14.59 -18.36
CA GLN A 36 -8.59 15.00 -19.74
C GLN A 36 -8.71 16.52 -19.89
N ASP A 37 -9.20 17.23 -18.87
CA ASP A 37 -9.25 18.69 -18.86
C ASP A 37 -7.84 19.30 -18.80
N LEU A 38 -6.93 18.71 -18.03
CA LEU A 38 -5.53 19.15 -17.94
C LEU A 38 -4.73 18.88 -19.22
N VAL A 39 -4.96 17.73 -19.88
CA VAL A 39 -4.35 17.40 -21.18
C VAL A 39 -4.85 18.34 -22.28
N ALA A 40 -6.13 18.73 -22.25
CA ALA A 40 -6.69 19.70 -23.19
C ALA A 40 -6.10 21.12 -23.01
N ILE A 41 -5.79 21.51 -21.77
CA ILE A 41 -5.09 22.77 -21.46
C ILE A 41 -3.64 22.74 -21.95
N GLY A 42 -2.93 21.60 -21.81
CA GLY A 42 -1.54 21.44 -22.23
C GLY A 42 -1.29 21.46 -23.75
N HIS A 43 -2.33 21.32 -24.57
CA HIS A 43 -2.22 21.41 -26.04
C HIS A 43 -2.49 22.82 -26.60
N VAL A 44 -2.82 23.80 -25.76
CA VAL A 44 -2.99 25.20 -26.16
C VAL A 44 -2.03 26.08 -25.35
N THR A 45 -0.76 26.09 -25.76
CA THR A 45 0.04 27.30 -26.08
C THR A 45 1.48 26.91 -26.33
N ASP A 46 1.82 26.79 -27.61
CA ASP A 46 3.18 26.99 -28.09
C ASP A 46 3.33 28.49 -28.33
N THR A 47 3.54 29.26 -27.27
CA THR A 47 4.03 30.64 -27.34
C THR A 47 4.81 30.96 -26.07
N HIS A 48 6.09 31.22 -26.24
CA HIS A 48 7.01 31.76 -25.24
C HIS A 48 6.34 32.78 -24.29
N ASN A 49 6.29 32.45 -23.00
CA ASN A 49 6.55 33.40 -21.93
C ASN A 49 6.83 32.64 -20.63
N GLU A 50 8.02 32.89 -20.07
CA GLU A 50 8.34 32.54 -18.69
C GLU A 50 7.44 33.36 -17.77
N GLY A 51 6.55 32.70 -17.04
CA GLY A 51 5.69 33.31 -16.05
C GLY A 51 5.17 32.25 -15.09
N GLU A 52 5.67 32.28 -13.86
CA GLU A 52 5.14 31.52 -12.73
C GLU A 52 3.64 31.81 -12.58
N THR A 53 2.79 30.83 -12.88
CA THR A 53 1.36 30.91 -12.53
C THR A 53 1.19 30.50 -11.06
N ASN A 54 1.27 31.49 -10.16
CA ASN A 54 0.85 31.35 -8.77
C ASN A 54 -0.68 31.30 -8.71
N VAL A 55 -1.25 30.13 -8.41
CA VAL A 55 -2.66 30.00 -8.02
C VAL A 55 -2.71 29.84 -6.50
N THR A 56 -2.83 30.96 -5.79
CA THR A 56 -3.09 31.01 -4.35
C THR A 56 -4.59 30.87 -4.10
N HIS A 57 -5.03 29.70 -3.63
CA HIS A 57 -6.33 29.55 -2.98
C HIS A 57 -6.16 29.60 -1.47
N THR A 58 -6.39 30.79 -0.88
CA THR A 58 -6.61 30.95 0.56
C THR A 58 -8.05 30.58 0.88
N LEU A 59 -8.26 29.40 1.47
CA LEU A 59 -9.49 29.06 2.16
C LEU A 59 -9.25 29.21 3.66
N THR A 60 -9.84 30.24 4.25
CA THR A 60 -9.89 30.43 5.70
C THR A 60 -11.00 29.55 6.30
N PRO A 61 -10.72 28.72 7.32
CA PRO A 61 -11.77 28.10 8.12
C PRO A 61 -12.00 28.93 9.39
N THR A 62 -13.17 29.54 9.53
CA THR A 62 -13.68 30.01 10.82
C THR A 62 -14.02 28.82 11.72
N PRO A 63 -13.52 28.74 12.97
CA PRO A 63 -13.77 27.62 13.86
C PRO A 63 -15.00 27.87 14.74
N ILE A 64 -15.97 26.95 14.73
CA ILE A 64 -17.00 26.87 15.78
C ILE A 64 -17.00 25.46 16.37
N ILE A 65 -16.25 25.34 17.47
CA ILE A 65 -16.52 24.58 18.70
C ILE A 65 -17.12 23.16 18.56
N ILE A 66 -16.27 22.13 18.77
CA ILE A 66 -16.53 21.04 19.72
C ILE A 66 -15.25 20.77 20.51
N ASN A 67 -15.07 21.54 21.58
CA ASN A 67 -13.98 21.42 22.55
C ASN A 67 -14.45 20.51 23.70
N THR A 68 -14.47 19.18 23.52
CA THR A 68 -14.78 18.25 24.64
C THR A 68 -14.23 16.82 24.50
N VAL A 69 -13.24 16.53 23.63
CA VAL A 69 -12.57 15.20 23.62
C VAL A 69 -11.03 15.30 23.52
N PHE A 70 -10.46 16.51 23.55
CA PHE A 70 -9.02 16.73 23.32
C PHE A 70 -8.08 16.35 24.48
N ASN A 71 -8.59 15.73 25.56
CA ASN A 71 -7.78 15.29 26.71
C ASN A 71 -7.50 13.78 26.77
N LEU A 72 -7.77 13.02 25.70
CA LEU A 72 -7.37 11.60 25.62
C LEU A 72 -6.40 11.26 24.49
N THR A 73 -5.99 12.24 23.68
CA THR A 73 -5.09 12.03 22.53
C THR A 73 -4.04 13.13 22.32
N SER A 74 -3.88 14.04 23.27
CA SER A 74 -2.67 14.88 23.39
C SER A 74 -1.49 13.96 23.77
N GLY A 75 -0.81 13.46 22.74
CA GLY A 75 0.27 12.48 22.81
C GLY A 75 1.52 12.97 23.55
N THR A 76 1.50 12.89 24.89
CA THR A 76 2.70 12.93 25.75
C THR A 76 2.93 11.65 26.55
N ALA A 77 2.16 10.58 26.34
CA ALA A 77 2.46 9.25 26.91
C ALA A 77 3.18 8.32 25.91
N LEU A 78 4.07 8.85 25.07
CA LEU A 78 4.74 8.11 23.99
C LEU A 78 6.18 7.78 24.38
N CYS A 79 6.33 6.63 25.06
CA CYS A 79 7.58 6.08 25.61
C CYS A 79 8.07 6.75 26.90
N ASP A 80 7.42 6.42 28.03
CA ASP A 80 8.04 6.69 29.33
C ASP A 80 9.38 5.94 29.45
N THR A 81 10.19 6.31 30.43
CA THR A 81 11.49 5.67 30.69
C THR A 81 11.39 4.16 30.93
N SER A 82 10.22 3.64 31.31
CA SER A 82 10.01 2.22 31.58
C SER A 82 9.94 1.36 30.32
N CYS A 83 9.57 1.94 29.17
CA CYS A 83 9.57 1.25 27.88
C CYS A 83 10.69 1.72 26.93
N GLN A 84 11.67 2.49 27.36
CA GLN A 84 12.82 2.84 26.51
C GLN A 84 13.76 1.64 26.35
N ILE A 85 14.17 1.34 25.11
CA ILE A 85 15.17 0.30 24.87
C ILE A 85 16.52 0.78 25.44
N GLN A 86 17.00 0.11 26.49
CA GLN A 86 18.31 0.40 27.06
C GLN A 86 19.41 0.00 26.06
N ARG A 87 20.15 0.99 25.56
CA ARG A 87 21.32 0.75 24.71
C ARG A 87 22.45 0.13 25.52
N THR A 88 23.12 -0.87 24.96
CA THR A 88 24.31 -1.46 25.60
C THR A 88 25.43 -0.43 25.67
N ARG A 89 26.37 -0.61 26.61
CA ARG A 89 27.55 0.27 26.77
C ARG A 89 28.34 0.41 25.45
N GLU A 90 28.42 -0.68 24.69
CA GLU A 90 29.10 -0.77 23.40
C GLU A 90 28.39 0.03 22.29
N GLN A 91 27.06 -0.02 22.24
CA GLN A 91 26.27 0.80 21.31
C GLN A 91 26.37 2.29 21.62
N LYS A 92 26.38 2.66 22.91
CA LYS A 92 26.62 4.05 23.32
C LYS A 92 28.02 4.53 22.90
N LEU A 93 29.02 3.67 23.00
CA LEU A 93 30.40 3.97 22.61
C LEU A 93 30.56 4.13 21.09
N ASN A 94 29.93 3.26 20.29
CA ASN A 94 30.00 3.35 18.83
C ASN A 94 29.28 4.58 18.27
N GLU A 95 28.17 5.00 18.86
CA GLU A 95 27.49 6.22 18.46
C GLU A 95 28.25 7.48 18.90
N ALA A 96 28.92 7.45 20.05
CA ALA A 96 29.83 8.52 20.46
C ALA A 96 31.02 8.65 19.50
N LYS A 97 31.62 7.52 19.07
CA LYS A 97 32.66 7.49 18.04
C LYS A 97 32.17 8.07 16.72
N LYS A 98 31.00 7.65 16.25
CA LYS A 98 30.40 8.17 15.02
C LYS A 98 30.17 9.69 15.06
N ARG A 99 29.71 10.23 16.19
CA ARG A 99 29.53 11.68 16.37
C ARG A 99 30.84 12.44 16.42
N LEU A 100 31.90 11.83 16.96
CA LEU A 100 33.26 12.37 16.91
C LEU A 100 33.78 12.42 15.47
N ASP A 101 33.58 11.35 14.70
CA ASP A 101 34.00 11.28 13.29
C ASP A 101 33.22 12.28 12.40
N GLU A 102 31.92 12.47 12.66
CA GLU A 102 31.07 13.47 11.99
C GLU A 102 31.48 14.91 12.37
N ALA A 103 31.90 15.15 13.62
CA ALA A 103 32.41 16.45 14.06
C ALA A 103 33.81 16.77 13.50
N SER A 104 34.63 15.74 13.25
CA SER A 104 35.97 15.90 12.67
C SER A 104 35.97 16.09 11.15
N SER A 105 34.85 15.83 10.47
CA SER A 105 34.74 15.94 9.00
C SER A 105 34.06 17.23 8.51
N SER A 106 33.47 18.04 9.39
CA SER A 106 32.89 19.34 9.02
C SER A 106 33.87 20.49 9.31
N SER A 107 34.74 20.82 8.35
CA SER A 107 35.36 22.13 8.33
C SER A 107 34.41 23.12 7.64
N SER A 108 34.12 24.23 8.33
CA SER A 108 33.43 25.42 7.81
C SER A 108 31.88 25.34 7.65
N HIS A 109 31.13 25.77 8.67
CA HIS A 109 30.43 27.07 8.71
C HIS A 109 29.55 27.18 9.96
N ARG A 110 29.65 28.34 10.62
CA ARG A 110 28.92 28.74 11.82
C ARG A 110 27.51 29.18 11.42
N ALA A 111 26.49 28.36 11.68
CA ALA A 111 25.09 28.77 11.57
C ALA A 111 24.27 28.14 12.71
N SER A 112 23.59 29.03 13.44
CA SER A 112 22.51 28.85 14.43
C SER A 112 22.25 27.46 15.01
N LEU A 113 22.43 27.35 16.33
CA LEU A 113 21.86 26.33 17.21
C LEU A 113 20.32 26.42 17.18
N ASN A 114 19.71 25.96 16.10
CA ASN A 114 18.31 25.53 16.11
C ASN A 114 18.26 24.17 16.82
N HIS A 115 17.27 24.00 17.71
CA HIS A 115 16.99 22.77 18.43
C HIS A 115 16.92 21.55 17.48
N VAL A 116 18.04 20.86 17.32
CA VAL A 116 18.07 19.51 16.75
C VAL A 116 17.39 18.62 17.77
N LYS A 117 16.12 18.26 17.50
CA LYS A 117 15.39 17.26 18.28
C LYS A 117 16.25 16.00 18.40
N PRO A 118 16.48 15.44 19.60
CA PRO A 118 17.32 14.27 19.76
C PRO A 118 16.76 13.13 18.92
N ALA A 119 17.64 12.44 18.18
CA ALA A 119 17.32 11.20 17.47
C ALA A 119 16.58 10.26 18.43
N GLY A 120 15.28 10.03 18.17
CA GLY A 120 14.35 9.42 19.12
C GLY A 120 14.88 8.11 19.72
N THR A 121 14.86 8.01 21.04
CA THR A 121 15.10 6.76 21.76
C THR A 121 14.08 5.71 21.29
N LYS A 122 14.55 4.59 20.72
CA LYS A 122 13.65 3.50 20.30
C LYS A 122 12.89 2.97 21.52
N CYS A 123 11.57 2.87 21.40
CA CYS A 123 10.68 2.34 22.43
C CYS A 123 10.46 0.83 22.27
N ASP A 124 10.50 0.07 23.36
CA ASP A 124 10.15 -1.34 23.39
C ASP A 124 8.64 -1.50 23.15
N ARG A 125 8.31 -2.06 21.98
CA ARG A 125 6.94 -2.23 21.53
C ARG A 125 6.16 -3.21 22.40
N ASN A 126 6.80 -4.26 22.89
CA ASN A 126 6.13 -5.29 23.69
C ASN A 126 5.75 -4.74 25.07
N CYS A 127 6.63 -3.93 25.65
CA CYS A 127 6.39 -3.15 26.85
C CYS A 127 5.20 -2.20 26.66
N ARG A 128 5.26 -1.34 25.64
CA ARG A 128 4.18 -0.38 25.36
C ARG A 128 2.84 -1.07 25.08
N LYS A 129 2.85 -2.15 24.30
CA LYS A 129 1.65 -2.97 24.03
C LYS A 129 1.06 -3.54 25.32
N LYS A 130 1.89 -4.08 26.22
CA LYS A 130 1.44 -4.61 27.51
C LYS A 130 0.82 -3.51 28.38
N GLN A 131 1.43 -2.32 28.41
CA GLN A 131 0.88 -1.18 29.14
C GLN A 131 -0.48 -0.73 28.58
N LEU A 132 -0.61 -0.58 27.26
CA LEU A 132 -1.88 -0.20 26.62
C LEU A 132 -2.98 -1.24 26.82
N ILE A 133 -2.63 -2.54 26.86
CA ILE A 133 -3.57 -3.60 27.22
C ILE A 133 -3.98 -3.47 28.69
N LYS A 134 -3.02 -3.25 29.60
CA LYS A 134 -3.27 -3.09 31.03
C LYS A 134 -4.16 -1.88 31.33
N GLN A 135 -4.00 -0.80 30.57
CA GLN A 135 -4.81 0.43 30.66
C GLN A 135 -6.18 0.30 29.97
N GLY A 136 -6.51 -0.84 29.36
CA GLY A 136 -7.78 -1.06 28.66
C GLY A 136 -7.92 -0.33 27.32
N VAL A 137 -6.88 0.38 26.87
CA VAL A 137 -6.87 1.18 25.64
C VAL A 137 -6.96 0.28 24.40
N ILE A 138 -6.24 -0.85 24.41
CA ILE A 138 -6.27 -1.84 23.31
C ILE A 138 -6.65 -3.22 23.82
N ARG A 139 -7.46 -3.95 23.04
CA ARG A 139 -7.83 -5.33 23.38
C ARG A 139 -6.64 -6.27 23.14
N PRO A 140 -6.33 -7.22 24.05
CA PRO A 140 -5.21 -8.17 23.88
C PRO A 140 -5.27 -8.97 22.56
N ARG A 141 -6.47 -9.18 22.03
CA ARG A 141 -6.77 -9.93 20.81
C ARG A 141 -7.30 -9.07 19.66
N GLY A 142 -7.41 -7.75 19.85
CA GLY A 142 -7.90 -6.82 18.82
C GLY A 142 -6.89 -6.58 17.71
N TYR A 143 -7.32 -5.93 16.62
CA TYR A 143 -6.46 -5.56 15.50
C TYR A 143 -5.25 -4.72 15.94
N ALA A 144 -5.45 -3.68 16.76
CA ALA A 144 -4.35 -2.81 17.22
C ALA A 144 -3.25 -3.54 18.01
N ALA A 145 -3.58 -4.63 18.72
CA ALA A 145 -2.57 -5.41 19.43
C ALA A 145 -1.58 -6.12 18.50
N ARG A 146 -1.88 -6.25 17.20
CA ARG A 146 -1.03 -6.94 16.22
C ARG A 146 -0.36 -6.00 15.25
N VAL A 147 -0.79 -4.74 15.22
CA VAL A 147 -0.47 -3.79 14.16
C VAL A 147 0.56 -2.78 14.64
N GLN A 148 1.42 -2.33 13.73
CA GLN A 148 2.26 -1.15 13.95
C GLN A 148 1.57 0.01 13.25
N VAL A 149 1.32 1.09 13.99
CA VAL A 149 0.78 2.33 13.45
C VAL A 149 1.84 3.39 13.64
N GLU A 150 2.43 3.83 12.54
CA GLU A 150 3.33 4.98 12.49
C GLU A 150 2.50 6.16 11.96
N ASN A 151 2.32 7.19 12.80
CA ASN A 151 1.64 8.41 12.37
C ASN A 151 2.53 9.12 11.34
N MET A 152 1.96 9.46 10.18
CA MET A 152 2.59 10.40 9.26
C MET A 152 1.92 11.77 9.45
N SER A 153 2.70 12.84 9.35
CA SER A 153 2.15 14.18 9.21
C SER A 153 1.87 14.42 7.73
N LEU A 154 0.63 14.76 7.39
CA LEU A 154 0.39 15.46 6.12
C LEU A 154 1.08 16.82 6.18
N PRO A 155 1.58 17.30 5.04
CA PRO A 155 1.97 18.70 4.95
C PRO A 155 0.73 19.58 5.07
N GLU A 156 0.87 20.77 5.67
CA GLU A 156 -0.24 21.72 5.87
C GLU A 156 -0.88 22.16 4.55
N SER A 157 -0.07 22.22 3.50
CA SER A 157 -0.51 22.36 2.11
C SER A 157 0.31 21.42 1.23
N TRP A 158 -0.26 20.98 0.12
CA TRP A 158 0.45 20.14 -0.86
C TRP A 158 0.40 20.82 -2.21
N THR A 159 1.58 21.18 -2.71
CA THR A 159 1.74 21.66 -4.08
C THR A 159 2.18 20.48 -4.93
N VAL A 160 1.35 20.08 -5.89
CA VAL A 160 1.73 19.03 -6.83
C VAL A 160 2.75 19.62 -7.80
N THR A 161 3.93 19.01 -7.89
CA THR A 161 4.97 19.46 -8.82
C THR A 161 4.66 18.98 -10.24
N ARG A 162 5.13 19.72 -11.25
CA ARG A 162 5.03 19.30 -12.66
C ARG A 162 5.67 17.94 -12.89
N GLU A 163 6.85 17.71 -12.30
CA GLU A 163 7.55 16.42 -12.34
C GLU A 163 6.68 15.27 -11.81
N HIS A 164 5.96 15.48 -10.71
CA HIS A 164 5.08 14.45 -10.15
C HIS A 164 3.91 14.14 -11.09
N MET A 165 3.29 15.17 -11.67
CA MET A 165 2.23 15.00 -12.66
C MET A 165 2.71 14.25 -13.90
N ASP A 166 3.86 14.66 -14.45
CA ASP A 166 4.46 14.04 -15.62
C ASP A 166 4.77 12.56 -15.33
N ARG A 167 5.32 12.25 -14.15
CA ARG A 167 5.58 10.87 -13.72
C ARG A 167 4.30 10.03 -13.65
N LEU A 168 3.20 10.55 -13.11
CA LEU A 168 1.93 9.82 -13.04
C LEU A 168 1.32 9.63 -14.43
N ALA A 169 1.37 10.66 -15.28
CA ALA A 169 0.89 10.60 -16.67
C ALA A 169 1.67 9.56 -17.50
N LEU A 170 3.00 9.57 -17.38
CA LEU A 170 3.88 8.59 -18.04
C LEU A 170 3.56 7.16 -17.61
N ARG A 171 3.24 6.92 -16.33
CA ARG A 171 2.82 5.58 -15.87
C ARG A 171 1.51 5.13 -16.52
N VAL A 172 0.52 6.01 -16.62
CA VAL A 172 -0.76 5.72 -17.29
C VAL A 172 -0.53 5.40 -18.76
N GLN A 173 0.30 6.20 -19.45
CA GLN A 173 0.65 5.98 -20.84
C GLN A 173 1.37 4.64 -21.04
N HIS A 174 2.42 4.37 -20.26
CA HIS A 174 3.21 3.14 -20.35
C HIS A 174 2.36 1.88 -20.12
N VAL A 175 1.46 1.91 -19.13
CA VAL A 175 0.52 0.79 -18.90
C VAL A 175 -0.35 0.56 -20.12
N LYS A 176 -0.95 1.62 -20.70
CA LYS A 176 -1.80 1.49 -21.91
C LYS A 176 -1.02 0.92 -23.10
N GLU A 177 0.20 1.39 -23.33
CA GLU A 177 1.07 0.91 -24.41
C GLU A 177 1.46 -0.55 -24.21
N THR A 178 1.82 -0.92 -22.99
CA THR A 178 2.18 -2.30 -22.63
C THR A 178 0.97 -3.24 -22.76
N CYS A 179 -0.22 -2.79 -22.35
CA CYS A 179 -1.45 -3.56 -22.52
C CYS A 179 -1.73 -3.84 -24.02
N ARG A 180 -1.57 -2.84 -24.89
CA ARG A 180 -1.72 -3.00 -26.35
C ARG A 180 -0.67 -3.93 -26.94
N LYS A 181 0.61 -3.77 -26.54
CA LYS A 181 1.74 -4.61 -26.97
C LYS A 181 1.45 -6.10 -26.76
N TYR A 182 0.81 -6.45 -25.64
CA TYR A 182 0.48 -7.83 -25.28
C TYR A 182 -0.98 -8.23 -25.57
N GLY A 183 -1.80 -7.34 -26.13
CA GLY A 183 -3.22 -7.57 -26.40
C GLY A 183 -4.09 -7.82 -25.16
N LEU A 184 -3.64 -7.32 -23.99
CA LEU A 184 -4.31 -7.51 -22.69
C LEU A 184 -5.48 -6.55 -22.48
N ASP A 185 -5.63 -5.55 -23.34
CA ASP A 185 -6.72 -4.58 -23.38
C ASP A 185 -7.98 -5.11 -24.09
N LYS A 186 -7.91 -6.33 -24.64
CA LYS A 186 -9.03 -6.98 -25.33
C LYS A 186 -9.81 -7.89 -24.39
N LEU A 187 -11.13 -7.71 -24.35
CA LEU A 187 -12.04 -8.62 -23.67
C LEU A 187 -12.09 -9.96 -24.41
N THR A 188 -11.91 -11.07 -23.67
CA THR A 188 -12.03 -12.43 -24.20
C THR A 188 -12.77 -13.31 -23.19
N SER A 189 -13.05 -14.57 -23.53
CA SER A 189 -13.61 -15.54 -22.58
C SER A 189 -12.71 -15.76 -21.35
N THR A 190 -11.39 -15.54 -21.49
CA THR A 190 -10.39 -15.76 -20.44
C THR A 190 -9.82 -14.47 -19.85
N ASN A 191 -10.06 -13.31 -20.48
CA ASN A 191 -9.60 -12.00 -20.04
C ASN A 191 -10.81 -11.08 -19.79
N GLN A 192 -11.24 -11.02 -18.53
CA GLN A 192 -12.40 -10.25 -18.07
C GLN A 192 -12.00 -9.31 -16.93
N PRO A 193 -12.66 -8.15 -16.77
CA PRO A 193 -12.37 -7.24 -15.67
C PRO A 193 -12.64 -7.91 -14.32
N ASN A 194 -11.78 -7.69 -13.34
CA ASN A 194 -11.99 -8.19 -11.98
C ASN A 194 -12.43 -7.06 -11.05
N ALA A 195 -13.74 -7.01 -10.79
CA ALA A 195 -14.33 -6.01 -9.90
C ALA A 195 -14.25 -6.38 -8.40
N TRP A 196 -13.92 -7.63 -8.08
CA TRP A 196 -14.09 -8.22 -6.74
C TRP A 196 -13.35 -7.48 -5.63
N GLU A 197 -12.19 -6.88 -5.95
CA GLU A 197 -11.35 -6.22 -4.96
C GLU A 197 -11.48 -4.69 -4.91
N PHE A 198 -12.40 -4.12 -5.67
CA PHE A 198 -12.68 -2.68 -5.61
C PHE A 198 -13.39 -2.30 -4.32
N LEU A 199 -12.93 -1.22 -3.68
CA LEU A 199 -13.68 -0.46 -2.68
C LEU A 199 -14.09 0.86 -3.33
N ILE A 200 -15.41 1.11 -3.39
CA ILE A 200 -15.96 2.29 -4.04
C ILE A 200 -16.58 3.19 -2.97
N ASN A 201 -15.97 4.35 -2.73
CA ASN A 201 -16.54 5.39 -1.89
C ASN A 201 -17.22 6.43 -2.78
N LYS A 202 -18.56 6.32 -2.90
CA LYS A 202 -19.36 7.24 -3.73
C LYS A 202 -19.38 8.67 -3.18
N GLN A 203 -19.33 8.84 -1.85
CA GLN A 203 -19.38 10.14 -1.17
C GLN A 203 -18.19 11.04 -1.55
N HIS A 204 -16.99 10.47 -1.57
CA HIS A 204 -15.77 11.17 -1.94
C HIS A 204 -15.38 10.96 -3.41
N GLY A 205 -16.17 10.18 -4.17
CA GLY A 205 -15.91 9.85 -5.56
C GLY A 205 -14.53 9.20 -5.74
N LEU A 206 -14.28 8.12 -5.00
CA LEU A 206 -13.04 7.33 -5.00
C LEU A 206 -13.32 5.86 -5.32
N ALA A 207 -12.50 5.25 -6.16
CA ALA A 207 -12.50 3.80 -6.39
C ALA A 207 -11.07 3.25 -6.27
N TRP A 208 -10.90 2.21 -5.47
CA TRP A 208 -9.58 1.63 -5.21
C TRP A 208 -9.59 0.12 -5.40
N CYS A 209 -8.70 -0.40 -6.25
CA CYS A 209 -8.45 -1.85 -6.28
C CYS A 209 -7.39 -2.23 -5.24
N ASN A 210 -7.81 -3.04 -4.27
CA ASN A 210 -6.97 -3.44 -3.14
C ASN A 210 -5.93 -4.51 -3.51
N VAL A 211 -4.77 -4.10 -4.04
CA VAL A 211 -3.64 -5.01 -4.24
C VAL A 211 -3.00 -5.38 -2.89
N PHE A 212 -3.14 -6.65 -2.48
CA PHE A 212 -2.54 -7.11 -1.23
C PHE A 212 -1.01 -6.95 -1.23
N LYS A 213 -0.43 -6.63 -0.07
CA LYS A 213 1.02 -6.47 0.12
C LYS A 213 1.65 -5.28 -0.63
N ALA A 214 0.84 -4.47 -1.32
CA ALA A 214 1.20 -3.18 -1.89
C ALA A 214 0.43 -2.07 -1.16
N ALA A 215 0.87 -1.73 0.05
CA ALA A 215 0.22 -0.76 0.94
C ALA A 215 -1.25 -1.06 1.35
N SER A 216 -1.76 -2.27 1.10
CA SER A 216 -3.15 -2.64 1.38
C SER A 216 -3.61 -2.36 2.81
N SER A 217 -2.79 -2.66 3.83
CA SER A 217 -3.16 -2.42 5.24
C SER A 217 -3.41 -0.93 5.53
N THR A 218 -2.61 -0.05 4.92
CA THR A 218 -2.71 1.40 5.07
C THR A 218 -3.99 1.91 4.42
N TRP A 219 -4.26 1.53 3.18
CA TRP A 219 -5.43 2.02 2.47
C TRP A 219 -6.74 1.39 2.96
N ILE A 220 -6.73 0.14 3.44
CA ILE A 220 -7.87 -0.43 4.17
C ILE A 220 -8.18 0.40 5.43
N TYR A 221 -7.15 0.85 6.16
CA TYR A 221 -7.36 1.71 7.32
C TYR A 221 -7.99 3.06 6.91
N ASN A 222 -7.45 3.71 5.88
CA ASN A 222 -7.99 4.97 5.35
C ASN A 222 -9.44 4.83 4.87
N PHE A 223 -9.76 3.76 4.12
CA PHE A 223 -11.13 3.50 3.67
C PHE A 223 -12.10 3.27 4.84
N ASN A 224 -11.65 2.66 5.94
CA ASN A 224 -12.47 2.56 7.14
C ASN A 224 -12.73 3.93 7.79
N LEU A 225 -11.72 4.83 7.84
CA LEU A 225 -11.93 6.20 8.32
C LEU A 225 -12.95 6.95 7.44
N LEU A 226 -12.83 6.82 6.12
CA LEU A 226 -13.79 7.38 5.16
C LEU A 226 -15.19 6.75 5.28
N ALA A 227 -15.30 5.56 5.87
CA ALA A 227 -16.58 4.92 6.17
C ALA A 227 -17.20 5.42 7.49
N GLY A 228 -16.54 6.34 8.20
CA GLY A 228 -16.99 6.90 9.47
C GLY A 228 -16.56 6.11 10.70
N TYR A 229 -15.67 5.11 10.57
CA TYR A 229 -15.07 4.47 11.73
C TYR A 229 -14.02 5.40 12.35
N THR A 230 -14.08 5.58 13.67
CA THR A 230 -13.04 6.28 14.43
C THR A 230 -11.79 5.43 14.57
N GLU A 231 -10.65 6.06 14.83
CA GLU A 231 -9.41 5.32 15.10
C GLU A 231 -9.57 4.36 16.29
N THR A 232 -10.27 4.80 17.34
CA THR A 232 -10.52 4.01 18.55
C THR A 232 -11.32 2.74 18.22
N GLU A 233 -12.37 2.84 17.40
CA GLU A 233 -13.14 1.69 16.95
C GLU A 233 -12.28 0.70 16.17
N LEU A 234 -11.43 1.20 15.26
CA LEU A 234 -10.51 0.35 14.49
C LEU A 234 -9.46 -0.32 15.37
N MET A 235 -8.99 0.38 16.42
CA MET A 235 -8.04 -0.19 17.36
C MET A 235 -8.68 -1.28 18.24
N GLN A 236 -9.94 -1.09 18.62
CA GLN A 236 -10.68 -2.01 19.49
C GLN A 236 -11.40 -3.13 18.74
N ALA A 237 -11.44 -3.05 17.40
CA ALA A 237 -12.11 -4.01 16.54
C ALA A 237 -11.63 -5.46 16.77
N LYS A 238 -12.61 -6.37 16.85
CA LYS A 238 -12.38 -7.82 16.86
C LYS A 238 -12.16 -8.38 15.45
N GLU A 239 -12.86 -7.81 14.47
CA GLU A 239 -12.79 -8.21 13.07
C GLU A 239 -11.56 -7.64 12.37
N ALA A 240 -11.14 -8.29 11.28
CA ALA A 240 -10.09 -7.74 10.43
C ALA A 240 -10.60 -6.45 9.76
N PRO A 241 -9.78 -5.40 9.61
CA PRO A 241 -10.22 -4.13 9.02
C PRO A 241 -10.78 -4.25 7.60
N ILE A 242 -10.33 -5.24 6.82
CA ILE A 242 -10.92 -5.49 5.51
C ILE A 242 -12.39 -5.92 5.63
N ASN A 243 -12.75 -6.72 6.63
CA ASN A 243 -14.14 -7.13 6.85
C ASN A 243 -15.00 -5.92 7.27
N LEU A 244 -14.47 -5.04 8.12
CA LEU A 244 -15.14 -3.79 8.48
C LEU A 244 -15.37 -2.90 7.25
N ALA A 245 -14.34 -2.73 6.41
CA ALA A 245 -14.47 -1.99 5.18
C ALA A 245 -15.53 -2.61 4.26
N ARG A 246 -15.55 -3.95 4.11
CA ARG A 246 -16.54 -4.66 3.27
C ARG A 246 -17.98 -4.56 3.77
N LYS A 247 -18.21 -4.25 5.05
CA LYS A 247 -19.56 -3.91 5.55
C LYS A 247 -20.09 -2.58 5.00
N ARG A 248 -19.20 -1.66 4.60
CA ARG A 248 -19.54 -0.34 4.06
C ARG A 248 -19.30 -0.22 2.56
N TYR A 249 -18.39 -1.03 2.03
CA TYR A 249 -18.03 -1.09 0.61
C TYR A 249 -18.19 -2.53 0.10
N PRO A 250 -19.44 -2.95 -0.21
CA PRO A 250 -19.70 -4.29 -0.75
C PRO A 250 -18.94 -4.48 -2.07
N ARG A 251 -18.68 -5.74 -2.42
CA ARG A 251 -17.97 -6.06 -3.66
C ARG A 251 -18.85 -5.76 -4.87
N PRO A 252 -18.42 -4.90 -5.80
CA PRO A 252 -19.18 -4.63 -7.00
C PRO A 252 -19.10 -5.81 -7.96
N SER A 253 -20.17 -5.99 -8.73
CA SER A 253 -20.15 -6.76 -9.97
C SER A 253 -19.35 -6.05 -11.07
N VAL A 254 -18.96 -6.79 -12.10
CA VAL A 254 -18.31 -6.20 -13.29
C VAL A 254 -19.20 -5.15 -13.95
N ARG A 255 -20.51 -5.39 -13.99
CA ARG A 255 -21.49 -4.45 -14.53
C ARG A 255 -21.53 -3.14 -13.72
N GLU A 256 -21.62 -3.21 -12.40
CA GLU A 256 -21.61 -2.02 -11.54
C GLU A 256 -20.32 -1.22 -11.70
N LEU A 257 -19.18 -1.90 -11.86
CA LEU A 257 -17.89 -1.25 -12.09
C LEU A 257 -17.86 -0.55 -13.46
N GLN A 258 -18.41 -1.17 -14.51
CA GLN A 258 -18.52 -0.53 -15.83
C GLN A 258 -19.48 0.67 -15.81
N GLU A 259 -20.64 0.53 -15.18
CA GLU A 259 -21.61 1.62 -15.01
C GLU A 259 -20.98 2.81 -14.27
N LEU A 260 -20.18 2.54 -13.23
CA LEU A 260 -19.45 3.57 -12.47
C LEU A 260 -18.51 4.40 -13.35
N PHE A 261 -17.75 3.75 -14.24
CA PHE A 261 -16.80 4.43 -15.12
C PHE A 261 -17.46 5.12 -16.32
N ASN A 262 -18.70 4.76 -16.66
CA ASN A 262 -19.47 5.39 -17.72
C ASN A 262 -20.33 6.57 -17.24
N THR A 263 -20.24 6.94 -15.96
CA THR A 263 -20.96 8.11 -15.42
C THR A 263 -20.36 9.42 -15.92
N THR A 264 -21.13 10.52 -15.86
CA THR A 264 -20.65 11.87 -16.22
C THR A 264 -19.48 12.34 -15.36
N HIS A 265 -19.40 11.86 -14.13
CA HIS A 265 -18.37 12.20 -13.16
C HIS A 265 -17.84 10.92 -12.51
N PRO A 266 -16.99 10.16 -13.21
CA PRO A 266 -16.42 8.93 -12.67
C PRO A 266 -15.55 9.25 -11.43
N PRO A 267 -15.44 8.30 -10.49
CA PRO A 267 -14.59 8.48 -9.33
C PRO A 267 -13.11 8.49 -9.71
N LEU A 268 -12.30 9.18 -8.91
CA LEU A 268 -10.85 9.06 -8.98
C LEU A 268 -10.47 7.60 -8.66
N THR A 269 -9.91 6.92 -9.64
CA THR A 269 -9.68 5.48 -9.62
C THR A 269 -8.19 5.18 -9.53
N PHE A 270 -7.79 4.44 -8.52
CA PHE A 270 -6.35 4.17 -8.31
C PHE A 270 -6.07 2.73 -7.88
N MET A 271 -4.82 2.34 -8.09
CA MET A 271 -4.23 1.13 -7.55
C MET A 271 -2.80 1.42 -7.10
N ILE A 272 -2.26 0.53 -6.27
CA ILE A 272 -0.90 0.65 -5.77
C ILE A 272 -0.16 -0.62 -6.16
N ALA A 273 0.84 -0.47 -7.02
CA ALA A 273 1.76 -1.54 -7.40
C ALA A 273 2.95 -1.59 -6.43
N ARG A 274 3.60 -2.75 -6.40
CA ARG A 274 4.86 -2.99 -5.69
C ARG A 274 5.69 -3.91 -6.56
N HIS A 275 7.02 -3.79 -6.50
CA HIS A 275 7.92 -4.74 -7.13
C HIS A 275 7.44 -6.20 -6.88
N PRO A 276 7.15 -7.00 -7.92
CA PRO A 276 6.44 -8.27 -7.75
C PRO A 276 7.20 -9.29 -6.89
N LEU A 277 8.52 -9.39 -7.05
CA LEU A 277 9.35 -10.28 -6.22
C LEU A 277 9.38 -9.83 -4.74
N GLU A 278 9.48 -8.53 -4.46
CA GLU A 278 9.37 -8.04 -3.08
C GLU A 278 7.97 -8.23 -2.50
N ARG A 279 6.93 -8.08 -3.33
CA ARG A 279 5.54 -8.33 -2.95
C ARG A 279 5.37 -9.77 -2.51
N LEU A 280 5.97 -10.71 -3.25
CA LEU A 280 6.02 -12.14 -2.92
C LEU A 280 6.77 -12.38 -1.59
N VAL A 281 7.96 -11.79 -1.40
CA VAL A 281 8.71 -11.91 -0.14
C VAL A 281 7.89 -11.36 1.04
N SER A 282 7.22 -10.22 0.85
CA SER A 282 6.33 -9.63 1.86
C SER A 282 5.18 -10.58 2.21
N ALA A 283 4.61 -11.27 1.21
CA ALA A 283 3.57 -12.29 1.40
C ALA A 283 4.11 -13.49 2.18
N TYR A 284 5.25 -14.06 1.75
CA TYR A 284 5.90 -15.19 2.39
C TYR A 284 6.20 -14.91 3.87
N ARG A 285 6.87 -13.79 4.17
CA ARG A 285 7.19 -13.40 5.55
C ARG A 285 5.95 -13.26 6.42
N ASN A 286 4.89 -12.66 5.86
CA ASN A 286 3.69 -12.35 6.63
C ASN A 286 2.75 -13.55 6.79
N LYS A 287 2.64 -14.41 5.79
CA LYS A 287 1.65 -15.49 5.72
C LYS A 287 2.22 -16.85 6.00
N ILE A 288 3.47 -17.12 5.61
CA ILE A 288 4.12 -18.42 5.75
C ILE A 288 5.06 -18.40 6.96
N LEU A 289 6.08 -17.54 6.94
CA LEU A 289 7.13 -17.49 7.96
C LEU A 289 6.62 -17.08 9.35
N SER A 290 5.46 -16.39 9.41
CA SER A 290 4.81 -16.03 10.67
C SER A 290 4.15 -17.21 11.39
N GLY A 291 4.03 -18.38 10.73
CA GLY A 291 3.34 -19.54 11.25
C GLY A 291 1.82 -19.36 11.30
N ASN A 292 1.24 -18.60 10.36
CA ASN A 292 -0.19 -18.36 10.33
C ASN A 292 -0.96 -19.68 10.12
N ARG A 293 -1.83 -20.05 11.08
CA ARG A 293 -2.57 -21.31 11.05
C ARG A 293 -3.55 -21.45 9.89
N TYR A 294 -4.01 -20.35 9.31
CA TYR A 294 -4.87 -20.37 8.11
C TYR A 294 -4.19 -21.12 6.96
N TYR A 295 -2.87 -20.99 6.82
CA TYR A 295 -2.09 -21.63 5.77
C TYR A 295 -1.53 -23.01 6.18
N SER A 296 -1.95 -23.57 7.31
CA SER A 296 -1.42 -24.85 7.79
C SER A 296 -1.56 -25.98 6.76
N ARG A 297 -2.69 -26.11 6.07
CA ARG A 297 -2.87 -27.12 5.01
C ARG A 297 -1.90 -26.91 3.85
N LEU A 298 -1.68 -25.66 3.45
CA LEU A 298 -0.68 -25.31 2.43
C LEU A 298 0.72 -25.71 2.90
N TYR A 299 1.09 -25.45 4.15
CA TYR A 299 2.40 -25.85 4.69
C TYR A 299 2.65 -27.34 4.55
N HIS A 300 1.69 -28.18 4.99
CA HIS A 300 1.82 -29.63 4.89
C HIS A 300 1.90 -30.09 3.43
N THR A 301 1.11 -29.48 2.54
CA THR A 301 1.12 -29.81 1.11
C THR A 301 2.49 -29.52 0.50
N VAL A 302 3.04 -28.33 0.75
CA VAL A 302 4.33 -27.90 0.21
C VAL A 302 5.48 -28.72 0.81
N LEU A 303 5.52 -28.92 2.13
CA LEU A 303 6.55 -29.72 2.79
C LEU A 303 6.57 -31.18 2.32
N LYS A 304 5.39 -31.76 2.02
CA LYS A 304 5.27 -33.12 1.50
C LYS A 304 5.66 -33.23 0.02
N SER A 305 5.36 -32.18 -0.77
CA SER A 305 5.55 -32.22 -2.23
C SER A 305 6.96 -31.89 -2.67
N TYR A 306 7.72 -31.13 -1.86
CA TYR A 306 9.07 -30.68 -2.19
C TYR A 306 10.11 -30.97 -1.08
N PRO A 307 10.22 -32.20 -0.57
CA PRO A 307 11.18 -32.56 0.49
C PRO A 307 12.64 -32.43 0.03
N GLU A 308 12.92 -32.57 -1.27
CA GLU A 308 14.24 -32.47 -1.88
C GLU A 308 14.84 -31.05 -1.80
N LEU A 309 14.00 -30.02 -1.65
CA LEU A 309 14.43 -28.63 -1.48
C LEU A 309 14.81 -28.28 -0.03
N GLY A 310 15.02 -29.29 0.81
CA GLY A 310 15.52 -29.17 2.18
C GLY A 310 14.44 -29.16 3.26
N PRO A 311 14.84 -29.07 4.55
CA PRO A 311 13.89 -29.09 5.65
C PRO A 311 13.05 -27.81 5.70
N GLY A 312 11.83 -27.94 6.20
CA GLY A 312 11.01 -26.79 6.56
C GLY A 312 11.64 -25.94 7.67
N ILE A 313 11.23 -24.68 7.77
CA ILE A 313 11.70 -23.74 8.78
C ILE A 313 10.90 -23.92 10.06
N GLN A 314 11.61 -24.13 11.18
CA GLN A 314 11.00 -24.11 12.51
C GLN A 314 10.68 -22.68 12.90
N THR A 315 9.41 -22.39 13.08
CA THR A 315 8.97 -21.07 13.53
C THR A 315 8.37 -21.19 14.93
N ASN A 316 8.75 -20.25 15.79
CA ASN A 316 7.93 -19.95 16.95
C ASN A 316 6.68 -19.29 16.38
N ALA A 317 5.61 -20.07 16.18
CA ALA A 317 4.34 -19.55 15.66
C ALA A 317 4.05 -18.25 16.40
N TYR A 318 3.95 -17.13 15.68
CA TYR A 318 3.72 -15.85 16.34
C TYR A 318 2.39 -15.99 17.05
N SER A 319 2.43 -16.01 18.38
CA SER A 319 1.22 -16.11 19.18
C SER A 319 0.43 -14.82 18.98
N SER A 320 -0.48 -14.83 18.01
CA SER A 320 -1.77 -14.20 18.27
C SER A 320 -2.39 -15.03 19.39
N ILE A 321 -2.13 -14.67 20.65
CA ILE A 321 -2.63 -15.37 21.82
C ILE A 321 -4.16 -15.54 21.68
N GLY A 322 -4.55 -16.79 21.41
CA GLY A 322 -5.81 -17.44 21.82
C GLY A 322 -7.09 -17.02 21.11
N ALA A 323 -7.57 -17.86 20.18
CA ALA A 323 -8.95 -18.33 20.32
C ALA A 323 -8.87 -19.52 21.28
N GLY A 324 -9.59 -19.47 22.41
CA GLY A 324 -9.60 -20.51 23.45
C GLY A 324 -8.85 -20.15 24.73
N ALA A 325 -9.46 -20.48 25.87
CA ALA A 325 -9.06 -20.26 27.27
C ALA A 325 -9.53 -18.93 27.88
N ALA A 326 -10.76 -18.98 28.39
CA ALA A 326 -11.18 -18.34 29.62
C ALA A 326 -10.48 -19.01 30.83
N GLY A 327 -10.42 -18.30 31.95
CA GLY A 327 -9.78 -18.71 33.22
C GLY A 327 -8.93 -17.55 33.69
N GLY A 328 -9.40 -16.67 34.57
CA GLY A 328 -9.84 -17.02 35.92
C GLY A 328 -8.61 -16.99 36.81
N ALA A 329 -8.53 -15.98 37.68
CA ALA A 329 -7.39 -15.71 38.54
C ALA A 329 -7.04 -16.93 39.42
N GLY A 330 -5.73 -17.20 39.58
CA GLY A 330 -5.23 -18.15 40.58
C GLY A 330 -4.86 -19.54 40.07
N SER A 331 -3.94 -19.64 39.10
CA SER A 331 -3.21 -20.91 38.90
C SER A 331 -1.79 -20.65 38.39
N LYS A 332 -0.80 -21.30 38.99
CA LYS A 332 0.62 -21.26 38.56
C LYS A 332 0.75 -21.94 37.20
N ILE A 333 0.47 -21.22 36.11
CA ILE A 333 0.60 -21.75 34.75
C ILE A 333 2.08 -21.76 34.35
N LYS A 334 2.71 -22.95 34.36
CA LYS A 334 3.94 -23.20 33.59
C LYS A 334 3.71 -22.71 32.16
N ALA A 335 4.61 -21.88 31.65
CA ALA A 335 4.55 -21.37 30.28
C ALA A 335 4.32 -22.54 29.31
N ARG A 336 3.10 -22.67 28.76
CA ARG A 336 2.82 -23.66 27.72
C ARG A 336 3.60 -23.22 26.48
N THR A 337 4.74 -23.85 26.25
CA THR A 337 5.47 -23.77 24.98
C THR A 337 4.50 -24.19 23.88
N HIS A 338 4.07 -23.25 23.04
CA HIS A 338 3.29 -23.59 21.86
C HIS A 338 4.14 -24.53 20.98
N PRO A 339 3.55 -25.59 20.39
CA PRO A 339 4.30 -26.46 19.50
C PRO A 339 4.91 -25.63 18.37
N ARG A 340 6.22 -25.82 18.14
CA ARG A 340 6.92 -25.19 17.01
C ARG A 340 6.17 -25.57 15.74
N THR A 341 5.85 -24.59 14.90
CA THR A 341 5.20 -24.85 13.62
C THR A 341 6.28 -24.92 12.57
N THR A 342 6.36 -26.05 11.87
CA THR A 342 7.22 -26.19 10.70
C THR A 342 6.49 -25.59 9.50
N VAL A 343 7.13 -24.63 8.83
CA VAL A 343 6.58 -23.98 7.64
C VAL A 343 7.52 -24.20 6.45
N PRO A 344 7.06 -24.11 5.20
CA PRO A 344 7.92 -24.24 4.03
C PRO A 344 9.07 -23.24 4.04
N SER A 345 10.25 -23.69 3.59
CA SER A 345 11.34 -22.78 3.21
C SER A 345 10.92 -21.90 2.02
N PHE A 346 11.66 -20.83 1.76
CA PHE A 346 11.35 -19.95 0.63
C PHE A 346 11.50 -20.68 -0.72
N PRO A 347 12.55 -21.48 -0.98
CA PRO A 347 12.63 -22.30 -2.18
C PRO A 347 11.47 -23.29 -2.35
N GLN A 348 11.04 -23.97 -1.28
CA GLN A 348 9.87 -24.87 -1.33
C GLN A 348 8.59 -24.13 -1.71
N PHE A 349 8.38 -22.94 -1.11
CA PHE A 349 7.22 -22.12 -1.41
C PHE A 349 7.25 -21.60 -2.86
N VAL A 350 8.40 -21.16 -3.35
CA VAL A 350 8.55 -20.69 -4.74
C VAL A 350 8.29 -21.81 -5.73
N GLN A 351 8.85 -23.01 -5.51
CA GLN A 351 8.60 -24.16 -6.38
C GLN A 351 7.11 -24.48 -6.48
N TYR A 352 6.43 -24.51 -5.33
CA TYR A 352 4.98 -24.67 -5.28
C TYR A 352 4.25 -23.64 -6.15
N LEU A 353 4.58 -22.35 -6.05
CA LEU A 353 3.90 -21.32 -6.83
C LEU A 353 4.13 -21.46 -8.34
N VAL A 354 5.36 -21.78 -8.75
CA VAL A 354 5.69 -22.01 -10.16
C VAL A 354 4.90 -23.20 -10.71
N ASP A 355 4.81 -24.29 -9.97
CA ASP A 355 4.09 -25.48 -10.41
C ASP A 355 2.57 -25.27 -10.42
N GLN A 356 2.01 -24.55 -9.44
CA GLN A 356 0.60 -24.15 -9.48
C GLN A 356 0.28 -23.24 -10.67
N HIS A 357 1.17 -22.30 -10.99
CA HIS A 357 1.00 -21.42 -12.14
C HIS A 357 1.02 -22.20 -13.47
N ARG A 358 1.97 -23.13 -13.63
CA ARG A 358 2.05 -24.02 -14.81
C ARG A 358 0.81 -24.88 -14.99
N GLN A 359 0.18 -25.27 -13.88
CA GLN A 359 -1.08 -26.03 -13.88
C GLN A 359 -2.33 -25.16 -14.08
N GLY A 360 -2.19 -23.83 -14.22
CA GLY A 360 -3.32 -22.92 -14.37
C GLY A 360 -4.15 -22.76 -13.09
N VAL A 361 -3.61 -23.14 -11.93
CA VAL A 361 -4.32 -23.04 -10.65
C VAL A 361 -4.37 -21.58 -10.19
N LYS A 362 -5.56 -21.14 -9.78
CA LYS A 362 -5.74 -19.80 -9.19
C LYS A 362 -4.95 -19.68 -7.89
N LEU A 363 -4.05 -18.70 -7.84
CA LEU A 363 -3.23 -18.41 -6.68
C LEU A 363 -3.99 -17.57 -5.63
N ASP A 364 -3.53 -17.65 -4.38
CA ASP A 364 -4.03 -16.83 -3.27
C ASP A 364 -3.83 -15.33 -3.55
N GLU A 365 -4.78 -14.52 -3.09
CA GLU A 365 -4.82 -13.06 -3.22
C GLU A 365 -3.53 -12.35 -2.76
N HIS A 366 -2.76 -12.94 -1.85
CA HIS A 366 -1.52 -12.36 -1.34
C HIS A 366 -0.31 -12.55 -2.26
N TRP A 367 -0.35 -13.45 -3.25
CA TRP A 367 0.76 -13.68 -4.19
C TRP A 367 0.34 -13.90 -5.65
N THR A 368 -0.95 -13.76 -5.99
CA THR A 368 -1.42 -13.71 -7.38
C THR A 368 -0.89 -12.48 -8.15
N PRO A 369 -0.62 -12.56 -9.47
CA PRO A 369 -0.20 -11.40 -10.25
C PRO A 369 -1.23 -10.26 -10.22
N VAL A 370 -0.74 -9.03 -10.12
CA VAL A 370 -1.54 -7.79 -10.09
C VAL A 370 -2.33 -7.62 -11.38
N ASN A 371 -1.74 -7.97 -12.53
CA ASN A 371 -2.39 -7.92 -13.83
C ASN A 371 -3.69 -8.73 -13.85
N THR A 372 -3.69 -9.94 -13.28
CA THR A 372 -4.90 -10.77 -13.19
C THR A 372 -5.84 -10.34 -12.04
N PHE A 373 -5.29 -9.73 -11.00
CA PHE A 373 -6.03 -9.43 -9.78
C PHE A 373 -6.82 -8.13 -9.87
N CYS A 374 -6.24 -7.09 -10.46
CA CYS A 374 -6.85 -5.77 -10.62
C CYS A 374 -7.15 -5.42 -12.08
N THR A 375 -6.70 -6.24 -13.05
CA THR A 375 -7.01 -6.08 -14.47
C THR A 375 -6.73 -4.65 -15.00
N PRO A 376 -5.50 -4.13 -14.83
CA PRO A 376 -5.13 -2.75 -15.19
C PRO A 376 -5.26 -2.43 -16.68
N CYS A 377 -5.36 -3.44 -17.53
CA CYS A 377 -5.59 -3.29 -18.97
C CYS A 377 -7.07 -3.20 -19.35
N LEU A 378 -7.99 -3.58 -18.46
CA LEU A 378 -9.44 -3.57 -18.70
C LEU A 378 -10.20 -2.58 -17.82
N VAL A 379 -9.53 -1.98 -16.83
CA VAL A 379 -10.09 -0.99 -15.92
C VAL A 379 -9.33 0.33 -16.09
N PRO A 380 -10.03 1.46 -16.33
CA PRO A 380 -9.39 2.77 -16.45
C PRO A 380 -8.97 3.30 -15.07
N TYR A 381 -7.68 3.14 -14.73
CA TYR A 381 -7.09 3.78 -13.55
C TYR A 381 -6.56 5.17 -13.90
N ASP A 382 -6.87 6.15 -13.06
CA ASP A 382 -6.30 7.51 -13.12
C ASP A 382 -4.90 7.55 -12.50
N VAL A 383 -4.65 6.72 -11.47
CA VAL A 383 -3.38 6.70 -10.74
C VAL A 383 -2.87 5.28 -10.55
N TYR A 384 -1.73 5.00 -11.19
CA TYR A 384 -0.88 3.84 -10.89
C TYR A 384 0.19 4.25 -9.88
N ALA A 385 -0.19 4.24 -8.60
CA ALA A 385 0.74 4.55 -7.51
C ALA A 385 1.71 3.38 -7.28
N LYS A 386 2.86 3.68 -6.70
CA LYS A 386 3.90 2.68 -6.40
C LYS A 386 4.26 2.72 -4.92
N VAL A 387 4.59 1.57 -4.33
CA VAL A 387 5.05 1.50 -2.92
C VAL A 387 6.33 2.34 -2.71
N GLU A 388 7.17 2.38 -3.73
CA GLU A 388 8.45 3.09 -3.75
C GLU A 388 8.26 4.62 -3.69
N THR A 389 7.16 5.14 -4.24
CA THR A 389 6.79 6.58 -4.23
C THR A 389 5.48 6.83 -3.46
N LEU A 390 5.15 5.95 -2.51
CA LEU A 390 3.84 5.91 -1.86
C LEU A 390 3.47 7.18 -1.09
N GLU A 391 4.48 7.88 -0.57
CA GLU A 391 4.27 9.12 0.18
C GLU A 391 3.74 10.23 -0.72
N GLU A 392 4.43 10.50 -1.82
CA GLU A 392 4.01 11.50 -2.81
C GLU A 392 2.71 11.07 -3.50
N ASP A 393 2.67 9.86 -4.04
CA ASP A 393 1.50 9.36 -4.77
C ASP A 393 0.26 9.27 -3.86
N GLY A 394 0.46 8.92 -2.59
CA GLY A 394 -0.59 8.92 -1.57
C GLY A 394 -1.10 10.31 -1.25
N ASN A 395 -0.22 11.29 -1.09
CA ASN A 395 -0.61 12.69 -0.92
C ASN A 395 -1.39 13.18 -2.13
N TYR A 396 -0.93 12.92 -3.36
CA TYR A 396 -1.66 13.28 -4.57
C TYR A 396 -3.09 12.75 -4.56
N ILE A 397 -3.31 11.47 -4.22
CA ILE A 397 -4.65 10.89 -4.12
C ILE A 397 -5.48 11.58 -3.02
N ILE A 398 -4.89 11.83 -1.85
CA ILE A 398 -5.58 12.44 -0.70
C ILE A 398 -6.03 13.88 -1.03
N PHE A 399 -5.14 14.71 -1.56
CA PHE A 399 -5.45 16.11 -1.86
C PHE A 399 -6.36 16.24 -3.09
N THR A 400 -6.13 15.46 -4.15
CA THR A 400 -6.98 15.50 -5.37
C THR A 400 -8.41 15.06 -5.08
N ALA A 401 -8.61 14.11 -4.15
CA ALA A 401 -9.94 13.67 -3.76
C ALA A 401 -10.61 14.56 -2.69
N GLY A 402 -9.91 15.57 -2.15
CA GLY A 402 -10.43 16.44 -1.10
C GLY A 402 -10.74 15.70 0.20
N ILE A 403 -9.91 14.70 0.55
CA ILE A 403 -10.09 13.84 1.73
C ILE A 403 -9.07 14.10 2.84
N ASN A 404 -8.26 15.15 2.71
CA ASN A 404 -7.22 15.56 3.66
C ASN A 404 -7.77 15.90 5.07
N ASP A 405 -9.02 16.34 5.17
CA ASP A 405 -9.64 16.64 6.47
C ASP A 405 -10.10 15.38 7.22
N VAL A 406 -10.33 14.29 6.48
CA VAL A 406 -10.81 13.01 7.03
C VAL A 406 -9.64 12.05 7.28
N ILE A 407 -8.68 11.99 6.35
CA ILE A 407 -7.55 11.07 6.42
C ILE A 407 -6.31 11.79 6.94
N LYS A 408 -5.84 11.37 8.11
CA LYS A 408 -4.49 11.63 8.60
C LYS A 408 -3.65 10.39 8.30
N PRO A 409 -2.88 10.35 7.19
CA PRO A 409 -2.20 9.16 6.70
C PRO A 409 -1.31 8.55 7.78
N LYS A 410 -1.31 7.22 7.79
CA LYS A 410 -0.52 6.41 8.71
C LYS A 410 0.15 5.31 7.94
N ARG A 411 1.37 4.93 8.33
CA ARG A 411 1.96 3.68 7.86
C ARG A 411 1.53 2.56 8.79
N ILE A 412 0.81 1.60 8.22
CA ILE A 412 0.27 0.45 8.94
C ILE A 412 1.09 -0.80 8.61
N ASN A 413 1.61 -1.48 9.64
CA ASN A 413 2.37 -2.72 9.53
C ASN A 413 3.69 -2.61 8.74
N ARG A 414 4.48 -1.55 8.98
CA ARG A 414 5.89 -1.53 8.55
C ARG A 414 6.60 -2.77 9.14
N SER A 415 7.39 -3.48 8.34
CA SER A 415 8.12 -4.67 8.82
C SER A 415 9.04 -4.28 9.97
N GLN A 416 8.95 -4.99 11.10
CA GLN A 416 9.63 -4.61 12.35
C GLN A 416 11.15 -4.62 12.25
N ASP A 417 11.69 -5.47 11.38
CA ASP A 417 13.14 -5.69 11.28
C ASP A 417 13.75 -4.68 10.32
N GLN A 418 13.36 -4.75 9.04
CA GLN A 418 13.80 -3.88 7.96
C GLN A 418 12.75 -3.84 6.83
N PRO A 419 12.67 -2.74 6.05
CA PRO A 419 11.92 -2.65 4.81
C PRO A 419 12.16 -3.87 3.90
N THR A 420 11.13 -4.32 3.17
CA THR A 420 11.22 -5.61 2.46
C THR A 420 12.19 -5.54 1.28
N ASP A 421 12.28 -4.40 0.60
CA ASP A 421 13.31 -4.01 -0.37
C ASP A 421 14.74 -4.24 0.14
N GLN A 422 14.98 -4.04 1.44
CA GLN A 422 16.30 -4.21 2.06
C GLN A 422 16.63 -5.65 2.48
N VAL A 423 15.64 -6.55 2.46
CA VAL A 423 15.83 -7.96 2.89
C VAL A 423 15.30 -8.97 1.89
N ALA A 424 14.84 -8.52 0.72
CA ALA A 424 14.30 -9.39 -0.30
C ALA A 424 15.37 -10.33 -0.87
N ASP A 425 16.60 -9.84 -1.01
CA ASP A 425 17.80 -10.59 -1.38
C ASP A 425 18.03 -11.81 -0.48
N LYS A 426 17.83 -11.66 0.84
CA LYS A 426 17.99 -12.76 1.81
C LYS A 426 17.10 -13.94 1.50
N PHE A 427 16.01 -13.76 0.76
CA PHE A 427 15.11 -14.82 0.32
C PHE A 427 15.32 -15.17 -1.16
N LEU A 428 15.33 -14.17 -2.04
CA LEU A 428 15.42 -14.35 -3.49
C LEU A 428 16.77 -14.92 -3.94
N CYS A 429 17.86 -14.70 -3.20
CA CYS A 429 19.15 -15.32 -3.51
C CYS A 429 19.26 -16.78 -3.00
N GLN A 430 18.21 -17.31 -2.34
CA GLN A 430 18.17 -18.72 -1.93
C GLN A 430 17.72 -19.66 -3.06
N ILE A 431 16.99 -19.15 -4.05
CA ILE A 431 16.35 -19.95 -5.11
C ILE A 431 17.30 -20.20 -6.28
N THR A 432 17.00 -21.22 -7.08
CA THR A 432 17.77 -21.56 -8.27
C THR A 432 17.41 -20.65 -9.45
N LYS A 433 18.25 -20.64 -10.49
CA LYS A 433 17.96 -19.97 -11.77
C LYS A 433 16.62 -20.41 -12.36
N THR A 434 16.36 -21.72 -12.40
CA THR A 434 15.09 -22.27 -12.93
C THR A 434 13.88 -21.79 -12.11
N GLN A 435 14.01 -21.68 -10.79
CA GLN A 435 12.95 -21.13 -9.95
C GLN A 435 12.71 -19.64 -10.22
N MET A 436 13.78 -18.87 -10.40
CA MET A 436 13.69 -17.46 -10.75
C MET A 436 13.02 -17.25 -12.11
N GLU A 437 13.43 -17.99 -13.15
CA GLU A 437 12.79 -17.97 -14.46
C GLU A 437 11.29 -18.27 -14.37
N GLY A 438 10.90 -19.25 -13.55
CA GLY A 438 9.50 -19.55 -13.27
C GLY A 438 8.74 -18.39 -12.62
N LEU A 439 9.36 -17.68 -11.66
CA LEU A 439 8.78 -16.48 -11.05
C LEU A 439 8.67 -15.31 -12.04
N LEU A 440 9.69 -15.10 -12.86
CA LEU A 440 9.66 -14.06 -13.90
C LEU A 440 8.56 -14.33 -14.92
N GLN A 441 8.32 -15.59 -15.28
CA GLN A 441 7.20 -15.95 -16.14
C GLN A 441 5.84 -15.72 -15.45
N LEU A 442 5.70 -16.11 -14.17
CA LEU A 442 4.49 -15.89 -13.38
C LEU A 442 4.14 -14.39 -13.27
N TYR A 443 5.13 -13.53 -13.03
CA TYR A 443 4.93 -12.09 -12.84
C TYR A 443 5.27 -11.24 -14.07
N LYS A 444 5.45 -11.86 -15.25
CA LYS A 444 5.92 -11.18 -16.48
C LYS A 444 5.20 -9.86 -16.74
N TYR A 445 3.86 -9.90 -16.73
CA TYR A 445 3.07 -8.70 -17.02
C TYR A 445 3.17 -7.66 -15.92
N ASP A 446 3.26 -8.04 -14.65
CA ASP A 446 3.43 -7.06 -13.56
C ASP A 446 4.77 -6.33 -13.68
N ILE A 447 5.84 -7.05 -14.06
CA ILE A 447 7.18 -6.48 -14.27
C ILE A 447 7.13 -5.44 -15.40
N GLU A 448 6.54 -5.81 -16.54
CA GLU A 448 6.47 -4.96 -17.74
C GLU A 448 5.52 -3.77 -17.54
N LEU A 449 4.31 -3.98 -17.01
CA LEU A 449 3.29 -2.94 -16.83
C LEU A 449 3.76 -1.85 -15.88
N PHE A 450 4.54 -2.22 -14.85
CA PHE A 450 4.98 -1.30 -13.82
C PHE A 450 6.47 -0.99 -13.87
N GLN A 451 7.17 -1.37 -14.94
CA GLN A 451 8.59 -1.06 -15.19
C GLN A 451 9.48 -1.40 -13.98
N TYR A 452 9.35 -2.61 -13.46
CA TYR A 452 10.18 -3.07 -12.35
C TYR A 452 11.46 -3.72 -12.87
N ASP A 453 12.60 -3.28 -12.34
CA ASP A 453 13.89 -3.90 -12.60
C ASP A 453 14.10 -5.11 -11.68
N VAL A 454 14.44 -6.26 -12.28
CA VAL A 454 14.65 -7.54 -11.59
C VAL A 454 16.11 -8.00 -11.64
N GLU A 455 17.00 -7.31 -12.35
CA GLU A 455 18.37 -7.76 -12.66
C GLU A 455 19.13 -8.13 -11.40
N LYS A 456 19.11 -7.24 -10.40
CA LYS A 456 19.71 -7.47 -9.07
C LYS A 456 19.35 -8.82 -8.46
N TYR A 457 18.10 -9.27 -8.62
CA TYR A 457 17.66 -10.54 -8.04
C TYR A 457 18.01 -11.73 -8.92
N VAL A 458 18.01 -11.56 -10.24
CA VAL A 458 18.42 -12.60 -11.19
C VAL A 458 19.90 -12.95 -10.99
N GLU A 459 20.76 -11.95 -10.83
CA GLU A 459 22.20 -12.11 -10.70
C GLU A 459 22.63 -12.90 -9.45
N CYS A 460 21.87 -12.79 -8.35
CA CYS A 460 22.22 -13.46 -7.10
C CYS A 460 21.67 -14.90 -6.97
N THR A 461 21.01 -15.43 -8.00
CA THR A 461 20.43 -16.77 -7.97
C THR A 461 21.50 -17.86 -7.97
N LYS A 462 21.19 -19.00 -7.33
CA LYS A 462 22.11 -20.14 -7.30
C LYS A 462 22.11 -20.85 -8.66
N ASN A 463 23.29 -21.27 -9.10
CA ASN A 463 23.41 -22.20 -10.22
C ASN A 463 22.65 -23.49 -9.90
N ASN A 464 22.07 -24.12 -10.93
CA ASN A 464 21.36 -25.39 -10.80
C ASN A 464 22.37 -26.45 -10.30
N THR A 465 22.33 -26.79 -9.02
CA THR A 465 23.00 -27.97 -8.45
C THR A 465 22.10 -29.18 -8.56
#